data_AF-Q0K6R8-F1
#
_entry.id   AF-Q0K6R8-F1
#
_cell.length_a   1.000
_cell.length_b   1.000
_cell.length_c   1.000
_cell.angle_alpha   90.00
_cell.angle_beta   90.00
_cell.angle_gamma   90.00
#
_symmetry.space_group_name_H-M   'P 1'
#
loop_
_entity.id
_entity.type
_entity.pdbx_description
1 polymer ?
#
loop_
_entity_poly.entity_id
_entity_poly.type
_entity_poly.pdbx_seq_one_letter_code
_entity_poly.pdbx_strand_id
1 'polypeptide(L)'
;MARLAIGKVFVWGVCAVAFSLAYAWFGGYTIDVVGRTAVAPVPLHRAPLDVLQRHGPFEGTVQPGTRCRLVNVETKALVSYRVKCGNLDGWTDEAGSFDPPLGIGLFGSSQ
;
A
#
# COMPACT_ATOMS: atom_id res chain seq x y z
N MET A 1 -22.05 -6.62 43.37
CA MET A 1 -22.10 -5.78 42.14
C MET A 1 -20.78 -5.68 41.35
N ALA A 2 -19.72 -6.45 41.66
CA ALA A 2 -18.44 -6.37 40.94
C ALA A 2 -18.34 -7.20 39.64
N ARG A 3 -19.15 -8.27 39.51
CA ARG A 3 -19.11 -9.18 38.34
C ARG A 3 -19.66 -8.57 37.03
N LEU A 4 -20.56 -7.58 37.13
CA LEU A 4 -21.15 -6.89 35.97
C LEU A 4 -20.21 -5.83 35.36
N ALA A 5 -19.30 -5.26 36.15
CA ALA A 5 -18.33 -4.28 35.67
C ALA A 5 -17.23 -4.94 34.83
N ILE A 6 -16.75 -6.11 35.26
CA ILE A 6 -15.69 -6.87 34.57
C ILE A 6 -16.16 -7.31 33.17
N GLY A 7 -17.40 -7.79 33.05
CA GLY A 7 -17.97 -8.18 31.75
C GLY A 7 -18.08 -7.01 30.76
N LYS A 8 -18.45 -5.81 31.24
CA LYS A 8 -18.49 -4.61 30.41
C LYS A 8 -17.09 -4.19 29.96
N VAL A 9 -16.11 -4.13 30.85
CA VAL A 9 -14.73 -3.75 30.49
C VAL A 9 -14.11 -4.73 29.48
N PHE A 10 -14.39 -6.02 29.63
CA PHE A 10 -13.94 -7.04 28.66
C PHE A 10 -14.58 -6.85 27.29
N VAL A 11 -15.89 -6.61 27.21
CA VAL A 11 -16.60 -6.35 25.94
C VAL A 11 -16.06 -5.09 25.25
N TRP A 12 -15.85 -4.00 25.99
CA TRP A 12 -15.26 -2.78 25.44
C TRP A 12 -13.82 -2.99 24.96
N GLY A 13 -13.02 -3.77 25.68
CA GLY A 13 -11.66 -4.13 25.27
C GLY A 13 -11.64 -4.93 23.96
N VAL A 14 -12.50 -5.96 23.84
CA VAL A 14 -12.62 -6.75 22.62
C VAL A 14 -13.13 -5.91 21.44
N CYS A 15 -14.11 -5.03 21.67
CA CYS A 15 -14.58 -4.10 20.64
C CYS A 15 -13.47 -3.13 20.19
N ALA A 16 -12.67 -2.58 21.10
CA ALA A 16 -11.58 -1.67 20.75
C ALA A 16 -10.49 -2.38 19.90
N VAL A 17 -10.13 -3.61 20.27
CA VAL A 17 -9.18 -4.42 19.50
C VAL A 17 -9.75 -4.79 18.13
N ALA A 18 -11.01 -5.20 18.06
CA ALA A 18 -11.69 -5.52 16.80
C ALA A 18 -11.81 -4.29 15.89
N PHE A 19 -12.10 -3.12 16.46
CA PHE A 19 -12.18 -1.86 15.70
C PHE A 19 -10.80 -1.41 15.22
N SER A 20 -9.76 -1.61 16.03
CA SER A 20 -8.38 -1.30 15.64
C SER A 20 -7.90 -2.24 14.52
N LEU A 21 -8.23 -3.53 14.61
CA LEU A 21 -7.97 -4.52 13.56
C LEU A 21 -8.76 -4.22 12.30
N ALA A 22 -10.04 -3.84 12.41
CA ALA A 22 -10.86 -3.44 11.28
C ALA A 22 -10.33 -2.15 10.64
N TYR A 23 -9.93 -1.16 11.44
CA TYR A 23 -9.34 0.07 10.96
C TYR A 23 -8.01 -0.18 10.26
N ALA A 24 -7.18 -1.08 10.77
CA ALA A 24 -5.98 -1.54 10.09
C ALA A 24 -6.28 -2.27 8.77
N TRP A 25 -7.33 -3.09 8.75
CA TRP A 25 -7.75 -3.86 7.58
C TRP A 25 -8.35 -2.99 6.46
N PHE A 26 -9.18 -2.00 6.83
CA PHE A 26 -9.83 -1.07 5.90
C PHE A 26 -8.96 0.14 5.55
N GLY A 27 -8.12 0.59 6.49
CA GLY A 27 -7.29 1.77 6.36
C GLY A 27 -6.10 1.59 5.43
N GLY A 28 -5.80 0.35 5.00
CA GLY A 28 -4.76 0.06 4.01
C GLY A 28 -3.43 0.66 4.42
N TYR A 29 -2.72 -0.04 5.31
CA TYR A 29 -1.39 0.32 5.80
C TYR A 29 -0.58 1.14 4.77
N THR A 30 -0.57 2.47 4.96
CA THR A 30 0.26 3.35 4.15
C THR A 30 1.68 3.23 4.66
N ILE A 31 2.38 2.19 4.21
CA ILE A 31 3.75 1.93 4.64
C ILE A 31 4.66 2.86 3.86
N ASP A 32 4.91 4.07 4.39
CA ASP A 32 5.93 4.99 3.88
C ASP A 32 7.33 4.45 4.26
N VAL A 33 7.75 3.38 3.58
CA VAL A 33 9.05 2.73 3.79
C VAL A 33 9.99 3.22 2.71
N VAL A 34 10.74 4.28 2.98
CA VAL A 34 11.92 4.70 2.21
C VAL A 34 11.59 5.29 0.82
N GLY A 35 12.18 6.45 0.52
CA GLY A 35 12.12 7.02 -0.82
C GLY A 35 12.79 6.08 -1.81
N ARG A 36 12.03 5.64 -2.82
CA ARG A 36 12.50 4.76 -3.90
C ARG A 36 12.75 5.58 -5.16
N THR A 37 13.65 5.13 -6.01
CA THR A 37 13.96 5.82 -7.26
C THR A 37 13.52 4.95 -8.42
N ALA A 38 12.75 5.48 -9.37
CA ALA A 38 12.42 4.74 -10.59
C ALA A 38 13.72 4.49 -11.38
N VAL A 39 14.04 3.23 -11.71
CA VAL A 39 15.21 2.88 -12.54
C VAL A 39 14.84 2.69 -14.00
N ALA A 40 13.56 2.48 -14.28
CA ALA A 40 12.98 2.33 -15.61
C ALA A 40 11.74 3.25 -15.75
N PRO A 41 11.29 3.56 -16.97
CA PRO A 41 10.06 4.31 -17.15
C PRO A 41 8.86 3.48 -16.67
N VAL A 42 8.09 4.00 -15.71
CA VAL A 42 6.97 3.27 -15.09
C VAL A 42 5.64 3.92 -15.43
N PRO A 43 4.70 3.21 -16.06
CA PRO A 43 3.33 3.67 -16.25
C PRO A 43 2.57 3.73 -14.91
N LEU A 44 1.93 4.87 -14.64
CA LEU A 44 1.03 5.04 -13.50
C LEU A 44 -0.43 5.15 -13.95
N HIS A 45 -1.29 4.38 -13.30
CA HIS A 45 -2.73 4.34 -13.53
C HIS A 45 -3.51 4.97 -12.37
N ARG A 46 -4.73 5.45 -12.64
CA ARG A 46 -5.55 6.08 -11.57
C ARG A 46 -6.06 5.10 -10.54
N ALA A 47 -6.48 3.91 -10.97
CA ALA A 47 -7.01 2.88 -10.09
C ALA A 47 -6.20 1.58 -10.14
N PRO A 48 -6.21 0.78 -9.07
CA PRO A 48 -5.59 -0.54 -9.05
C PRO A 48 -6.21 -1.50 -10.09
N LEU A 49 -7.50 -1.34 -10.39
CA LEU A 49 -8.19 -2.12 -11.42
C LEU A 49 -7.71 -1.77 -12.84
N ASP A 50 -7.25 -0.54 -13.06
CA ASP A 50 -6.77 -0.07 -14.36
C ASP A 50 -5.42 -0.68 -14.71
N VAL A 51 -4.57 -0.91 -13.70
CA VAL A 51 -3.31 -1.66 -13.82
C VAL A 51 -3.60 -3.06 -14.36
N LEU A 52 -4.64 -3.73 -13.83
CA LEU A 52 -5.05 -5.06 -14.30
C LEU A 52 -5.52 -5.04 -15.75
N GLN A 53 -6.26 -4.02 -16.16
CA GLN A 53 -6.80 -3.93 -17.51
C GLN A 53 -5.78 -3.43 -18.54
N ARG A 54 -4.63 -2.88 -18.12
CA ARG A 54 -3.56 -2.24 -18.95
C ARG A 54 -4.06 -1.19 -19.96
N HIS A 55 -5.33 -0.82 -19.89
CA HIS A 55 -6.02 0.08 -20.80
C HIS A 55 -6.89 1.11 -20.05
N GLY A 56 -6.87 1.10 -18.72
CA GLY A 56 -7.61 2.07 -17.91
C GLY A 56 -6.94 3.47 -17.90
N PRO A 57 -7.63 4.49 -17.34
CA PRO A 57 -7.16 5.86 -17.31
C PRO A 57 -5.73 6.01 -16.76
N PHE A 58 -4.90 6.66 -17.57
CA PHE A 58 -3.48 6.85 -17.36
C PHE A 58 -3.19 8.20 -16.68
N GLU A 59 -2.43 8.19 -15.59
CA GLU A 59 -1.96 9.43 -14.93
C GLU A 59 -0.71 9.98 -15.63
N GLY A 60 0.18 9.09 -16.08
CA GLY A 60 1.44 9.47 -16.71
C GLY A 60 2.53 8.42 -16.53
N THR A 61 3.64 8.62 -17.22
CA THR A 61 4.85 7.78 -17.06
C THR A 61 5.84 8.49 -16.16
N VAL A 62 6.32 7.79 -15.13
CA VAL A 62 7.43 8.25 -14.29
C VAL A 62 8.73 8.04 -15.04
N GLN A 63 9.57 9.07 -15.12
CA GLN A 63 10.88 8.95 -15.76
C GLN A 63 11.91 8.29 -14.82
N PRO A 64 12.90 7.56 -15.37
CA PRO A 64 14.03 7.07 -14.61
C PRO A 64 14.74 8.19 -13.83
N GLY A 65 15.22 7.89 -12.63
CA GLY A 65 15.83 8.85 -11.70
C GLY A 65 14.84 9.63 -10.83
N THR A 66 13.53 9.48 -11.06
CA THR A 66 12.52 10.17 -10.25
C THR A 66 12.37 9.50 -8.88
N ARG A 67 12.42 10.29 -7.81
CA ARG A 67 12.11 9.81 -6.46
C ARG A 67 10.61 9.67 -6.26
N CYS A 68 10.24 8.52 -5.73
CA CYS A 68 8.89 8.05 -5.51
C CYS A 68 8.73 7.55 -4.08
N ARG A 69 7.54 7.71 -3.52
CA ARG A 69 7.15 7.14 -2.22
C ARG A 69 6.07 6.11 -2.43
N LEU A 70 6.18 4.98 -1.74
CA LEU A 70 5.11 4.00 -1.68
C LEU A 70 4.05 4.53 -0.71
N VAL A 71 2.84 4.72 -1.22
CA VAL A 71 1.70 5.25 -0.45
C VAL A 71 0.83 4.11 0.04
N ASN A 72 0.56 3.10 -0.79
CA ASN A 72 -0.33 1.99 -0.42
C ASN A 72 0.02 0.74 -1.23
N VAL A 73 -0.37 -0.42 -0.71
CA VAL A 73 -0.27 -1.71 -1.39
C VAL A 73 -1.63 -2.38 -1.34
N GLU A 74 -2.19 -2.70 -2.49
CA GLU A 74 -3.43 -3.45 -2.59
C GLU A 74 -3.13 -4.87 -3.06
N THR A 75 -3.58 -5.86 -2.31
CA THR A 75 -3.30 -7.29 -2.53
C THR A 75 -4.57 -8.12 -2.77
N LYS A 76 -5.75 -7.48 -2.86
CA LYS A 76 -7.05 -8.18 -2.88
C LYS A 76 -7.28 -9.06 -4.11
N ALA A 77 -6.85 -8.61 -5.29
CA ALA A 77 -7.01 -9.36 -6.54
C ALA A 77 -5.65 -9.65 -7.19
N LEU A 78 -4.79 -8.63 -7.25
CA LEU A 78 -3.39 -8.67 -7.65
C LEU A 78 -2.62 -7.68 -6.80
N VAL A 79 -1.32 -7.92 -6.64
CA VAL A 79 -0.44 -7.00 -5.91
C VAL A 79 -0.21 -5.77 -6.77
N SER A 80 -0.80 -4.65 -6.36
CA SER A 80 -0.63 -3.34 -7.00
C SER A 80 -0.13 -2.32 -5.98
N TYR A 81 0.75 -1.44 -6.43
CA TYR A 81 1.46 -0.49 -5.59
C TYR A 81 1.02 0.92 -5.95
N ARG A 82 0.48 1.66 -4.99
CA ARG A 82 0.25 3.09 -5.14
C ARG A 82 1.53 3.84 -4.82
N VAL A 83 2.02 4.62 -5.77
CA VAL A 83 3.22 5.43 -5.61
C VAL A 83 2.97 6.90 -5.91
N LYS A 84 3.67 7.75 -5.18
CA LYS A 84 3.70 9.19 -5.40
C LYS A 84 5.09 9.62 -5.84
N CYS A 85 5.21 10.05 -7.08
CA CYS A 85 6.45 10.42 -7.76
C CYS A 85 6.39 11.90 -8.16
N GLY A 86 6.92 12.79 -7.33
CA GLY A 86 6.79 14.24 -7.54
C GLY A 86 5.33 14.69 -7.59
N ASN A 87 4.88 15.13 -8.77
CA ASN A 87 3.49 15.56 -9.02
C ASN A 87 2.56 14.43 -9.48
N LEU A 88 3.09 13.23 -9.77
CA LEU A 88 2.29 12.08 -10.19
C LEU A 88 1.92 11.22 -8.97
N ASP A 89 0.66 10.80 -8.88
CA ASP A 89 0.16 9.85 -7.87
C ASP A 89 -0.71 8.82 -8.57
N GLY A 90 -0.29 7.56 -8.54
CA GLY A 90 -1.00 6.50 -9.23
C GLY A 90 -0.54 5.11 -8.84
N TRP A 91 -1.15 4.11 -9.47
CA TRP A 91 -0.94 2.70 -9.22
C TRP A 91 -0.10 2.06 -10.32
N THR A 92 0.73 1.08 -9.92
CA THR A 92 1.56 0.28 -10.81
C THR A 92 1.72 -1.14 -10.29
N ASP A 93 1.91 -2.11 -11.18
CA ASP A 93 2.33 -3.48 -10.87
C ASP A 93 3.85 -3.69 -11.07
N GLU A 94 4.58 -2.67 -11.55
CA GLU A 94 6.01 -2.75 -11.87
C GLU A 94 6.91 -2.55 -10.65
N ALA A 95 6.79 -3.44 -9.67
CA ALA A 95 7.58 -3.39 -8.45
C ALA A 95 9.10 -3.35 -8.65
N GLY A 96 9.59 -4.07 -9.67
CA GLY A 96 11.01 -4.19 -10.01
C GLY A 96 11.60 -2.97 -10.72
N SER A 97 10.77 -2.02 -11.14
CA SER A 97 11.22 -0.80 -11.83
C SER A 97 11.68 0.30 -10.86
N PHE A 98 11.86 -0.02 -9.58
CA PHE A 98 12.25 0.91 -8.52
C PHE A 98 13.46 0.38 -7.73
N ASP A 99 14.27 1.29 -7.22
CA ASP A 99 15.39 1.02 -6.32
C ASP A 99 15.27 1.84 -5.02
N PRO A 100 15.10 1.20 -3.85
CA PRO A 100 14.85 -0.24 -3.67
C PRO A 100 13.49 -0.67 -4.27
N PRO A 101 13.29 -1.95 -4.64
CA PRO A 101 12.05 -2.40 -5.27
C PRO A 101 10.81 -2.13 -4.41
N LEU A 102 9.66 -1.88 -5.07
CA LEU A 102 8.37 -1.76 -4.39
C LEU A 102 7.89 -3.17 -4.01
N GLY A 103 8.41 -3.70 -2.93
CA GLY A 103 7.93 -4.95 -2.35
C GLY A 103 7.87 -4.81 -0.84
N ILE A 104 6.79 -5.30 -0.24
CA ILE A 104 6.91 -5.87 1.10
C ILE A 104 7.85 -7.05 0.95
N GLY A 105 8.97 -7.05 1.66
CA GLY A 105 9.89 -8.19 1.73
C GLY A 105 9.23 -9.38 2.43
N LEU A 106 8.14 -9.93 1.87
CA LEU A 106 7.64 -11.27 2.19
C LEU A 106 8.59 -12.34 1.64
N PHE A 107 9.49 -11.96 0.73
CA PHE A 107 10.76 -12.63 0.50
C PHE A 107 11.87 -11.65 0.86
N GLY A 108 12.13 -11.50 2.16
CA GLY A 108 13.45 -11.08 2.59
C GLY A 108 14.45 -12.13 2.13
N SER A 109 15.02 -11.96 0.94
CA SER A 109 16.41 -12.37 0.74
C SER A 109 17.25 -11.32 1.45
N SER A 110 17.33 -11.47 2.77
CA SER A 110 18.54 -11.09 3.50
C SER A 110 19.70 -11.80 2.80
N GLN A 111 20.71 -11.03 2.41
CA GLN A 111 22.07 -11.57 2.37
C GLN A 111 22.41 -12.19 3.72
#